data_AF-W0SDR4-F1
#
_entry.id   AF-W0SDR4-F1
#
_cell.length_a   1.000
_cell.length_b   1.000
_cell.length_c   1.000
_cell.angle_alpha   90.00
_cell.angle_beta   90.00
_cell.angle_gamma   90.00
#
_symmetry.space_group_name_H-M   'P 1'
#
loop_
_entity.id
_entity.type
_entity.pdbx_description
1 polymer ?
#
loop_
_entity_poly.entity_id
_entity_poly.type
_entity_poly.pdbx_seq_one_letter_code
_entity_poly.pdbx_strand_id
1 'polypeptide(L)'
;MLMPSQLRAVQADITRLPVDAIVNAANSSLLGGGARSIAFPAISTGVFGYPVELAAGVAVATVRAALREVAAIDEVIFCCFSANDLAAYQKLMTAPAPG
;
A
#
# COMPACT_ATOMS: atom_id res chain seq x y z
N MET A 1 -9.21 18.48 -13.05
CA MET A 1 -8.34 17.35 -13.39
C MET A 1 -8.03 16.64 -12.08
N LEU A 2 -8.57 15.43 -11.86
CA LEU A 2 -8.22 14.64 -10.67
C LEU A 2 -6.76 14.20 -10.80
N MET A 3 -5.95 14.51 -9.79
CA MET A 3 -4.59 13.99 -9.70
C MET A 3 -4.68 12.52 -9.29
N PRO A 4 -3.93 11.60 -9.91
CA PRO A 4 -3.92 10.21 -9.51
C PRO A 4 -3.35 10.09 -8.09
N SER A 5 -3.94 9.20 -7.28
CA SER A 5 -3.43 8.88 -5.94
C SER A 5 -1.98 8.42 -6.00
N GLN A 6 -1.16 8.92 -5.07
CA GLN A 6 0.25 8.57 -4.96
C GLN A 6 0.40 7.22 -4.24
N LEU A 7 1.14 6.28 -4.84
CA LEU A 7 1.55 5.03 -4.17
C LEU A 7 3.05 5.06 -3.91
N ARG A 8 3.45 4.72 -2.68
CA ARG A 8 4.86 4.61 -2.28
C ARG A 8 5.07 3.45 -1.34
N ALA A 9 6.31 2.97 -1.28
CA ALA A 9 6.78 2.07 -0.23
C ALA A 9 7.92 2.72 0.54
N VAL A 10 7.95 2.50 1.85
CA VAL A 10 8.97 3.03 2.76
C VAL A 10 9.37 1.96 3.77
N GLN A 11 10.61 1.98 4.23
CA GLN A 11 11.02 1.25 5.43
C GLN A 11 10.95 2.21 6.62
N ALA A 12 9.98 2.02 7.52
CA ALA A 12 9.75 2.93 8.64
C ALA A 12 9.00 2.24 9.80
N ASP A 13 8.90 2.96 10.93
CA ASP A 13 7.94 2.65 11.99
C ASP A 13 6.56 3.20 11.59
N ILE A 14 5.61 2.31 11.31
CA ILE A 14 4.28 2.67 10.82
C ILE A 14 3.52 3.57 11.81
N THR A 15 3.81 3.49 13.10
CA THR A 15 3.14 4.28 14.15
C THR A 15 3.56 5.75 14.13
N ARG A 16 4.63 6.08 13.41
CA ARG A 16 5.18 7.43 13.27
C ARG A 16 4.88 8.05 11.91
N LEU A 17 4.17 7.35 11.03
CA LEU A 17 3.81 7.89 9.73
C LEU A 17 2.72 8.95 9.87
N PRO A 18 2.84 10.09 9.18
CA PRO A 18 1.83 11.14 9.17
C PRO A 18 0.69 10.77 8.21
N VAL A 19 -0.11 9.76 8.56
CA VAL A 19 -1.27 9.31 7.78
C VAL A 19 -2.56 9.38 8.58
N ASP A 20 -3.69 9.50 7.90
CA ASP A 20 -5.00 9.56 8.55
C ASP A 20 -5.41 8.20 9.14
N ALA A 21 -4.97 7.10 8.52
CA ALA A 21 -5.29 5.76 8.97
C ALA A 21 -4.18 4.73 8.72
N ILE A 22 -4.03 3.80 9.66
CA ILE A 22 -3.23 2.57 9.51
C ILE A 22 -4.18 1.41 9.30
N VAL A 23 -3.92 0.58 8.28
CA VAL A 23 -4.87 -0.43 7.85
C VAL A 23 -4.17 -1.76 7.61
N ASN A 24 -4.76 -2.80 8.19
CA ASN A 24 -4.32 -4.20 8.15
C ASN A 24 -4.60 -4.91 6.81
N ALA A 25 -5.60 -4.48 6.03
CA ALA A 25 -5.95 -5.16 4.78
C ALA A 25 -6.42 -4.14 3.74
N ALA A 26 -6.04 -4.31 2.47
CA ALA A 26 -6.60 -3.57 1.36
C ALA A 26 -8.06 -4.00 1.12
N ASN A 27 -8.94 -3.68 2.07
CA ASN A 27 -10.37 -3.92 1.99
C ASN A 27 -10.99 -2.82 1.13
N SER A 28 -11.84 -3.17 0.16
CA SER A 28 -12.56 -2.19 -0.67
C SER A 28 -13.41 -1.21 0.14
N SER A 29 -13.79 -1.56 1.39
CA SER A 29 -14.52 -0.66 2.30
C SER A 29 -13.68 0.44 2.97
N LEU A 30 -12.37 0.46 2.74
CA LEU A 30 -11.36 1.36 3.35
C LEU A 30 -11.63 2.86 3.28
N LEU A 31 -12.65 3.24 2.53
CA LEU A 31 -12.77 4.53 1.89
C LEU A 31 -14.00 5.30 2.42
N GLY A 32 -14.75 4.70 3.36
CA GLY A 32 -15.93 5.30 3.99
C GLY A 32 -15.63 6.24 5.17
N GLY A 33 -14.38 6.35 5.62
CA GLY A 33 -14.00 7.08 6.84
C GLY A 33 -13.56 8.54 6.66
N GLY A 34 -13.49 9.05 5.42
CA GLY A 34 -13.00 10.41 5.13
C GLY A 34 -11.48 10.58 5.18
N ALA A 35 -10.72 9.50 5.40
CA ALA A 35 -9.27 9.50 5.27
C ALA A 35 -8.84 9.92 3.85
N ARG A 36 -7.72 10.62 3.75
CA ARG A 36 -7.07 11.01 2.49
C ARG A 36 -5.73 10.30 2.30
N SER A 37 -5.12 9.83 3.38
CA SER A 37 -3.84 9.13 3.41
C SER A 37 -3.91 7.84 4.25
N ILE A 38 -3.38 6.75 3.72
CA ILE A 38 -3.46 5.42 4.35
C ILE A 38 -2.08 4.74 4.36
N ALA A 39 -1.73 4.10 5.48
CA ALA A 39 -0.56 3.21 5.56
C ALA A 39 -0.95 1.74 5.76
N PHE A 40 -0.28 0.84 5.03
CA PHE A 40 -0.37 -0.61 5.19
C PHE A 40 0.95 -1.18 5.70
N PRO A 41 0.97 -2.08 6.70
CA PRO A 41 2.15 -2.87 6.98
C PRO A 41 2.36 -3.91 5.87
N ALA A 42 3.59 -4.43 5.74
CA ALA A 42 3.86 -5.62 4.93
C ALA A 42 3.24 -6.87 5.61
N ILE A 43 2.02 -7.21 5.21
CA ILE A 43 1.24 -8.29 5.85
C ILE A 43 1.76 -9.65 5.39
N SER A 44 1.79 -10.61 6.32
CA SER A 44 2.15 -12.02 6.11
C SER A 44 3.62 -12.31 5.76
N THR A 45 4.47 -11.31 5.54
CA THR A 45 5.89 -11.52 5.13
C THR A 45 6.86 -11.74 6.29
N GLY A 46 6.46 -11.38 7.52
CA GLY A 46 7.25 -11.59 8.74
C GLY A 46 7.08 -12.99 9.34
N VAL A 47 6.49 -13.06 10.54
CA VAL A 47 6.33 -14.32 11.32
C VAL A 47 5.61 -15.43 10.53
N PHE A 48 4.66 -15.06 9.66
CA PHE A 48 3.90 -16.02 8.86
C PHE A 48 4.67 -16.57 7.66
N GLY A 49 5.82 -16.00 7.30
CA GLY A 49 6.73 -16.54 6.29
C GLY A 49 6.18 -16.59 4.86
N TYR A 50 5.13 -15.81 4.55
CA TYR A 50 4.59 -15.78 3.21
C TYR A 50 5.58 -15.08 2.25
N PRO A 51 5.79 -15.60 1.02
CA PRO A 51 6.74 -15.01 0.08
C PRO A 51 6.44 -13.54 -0.23
N VAL A 52 7.44 -12.68 -0.07
CA VAL A 52 7.25 -11.22 -0.13
C VAL A 52 6.87 -10.73 -1.51
N GLU A 53 7.39 -11.35 -2.57
CA GLU A 53 7.07 -10.98 -3.95
C GLU A 53 5.61 -11.27 -4.27
N LEU A 54 5.07 -12.38 -3.76
CA LEU A 54 3.67 -12.75 -3.91
C LEU A 54 2.77 -11.82 -3.08
N ALA A 55 3.14 -11.58 -1.81
CA ALA A 55 2.39 -10.66 -0.93
C ALA A 55 2.35 -9.24 -1.51
N ALA A 56 3.49 -8.70 -1.92
CA ALA A 56 3.59 -7.37 -2.51
C ALA A 56 2.78 -7.27 -3.81
N GLY A 57 2.81 -8.31 -4.65
CA GLY A 57 2.01 -8.40 -5.87
C GLY A 57 0.51 -8.26 -5.59
N VAL A 58 -0.01 -9.06 -4.67
CA VAL A 58 -1.42 -9.02 -4.26
C VAL A 58 -1.77 -7.67 -3.64
N ALA A 59 -0.95 -7.15 -2.74
CA ALA A 59 -1.20 -5.89 -2.05
C ALA A 59 -1.25 -4.70 -3.01
N VAL A 60 -0.26 -4.55 -3.90
CA VAL A 60 -0.20 -3.47 -4.88
C VAL A 60 -1.36 -3.57 -5.88
N ALA A 61 -1.67 -4.76 -6.39
CA ALA A 61 -2.78 -4.96 -7.31
C ALA A 61 -4.12 -4.58 -6.67
N THR A 62 -4.35 -5.00 -5.44
CA THR A 62 -5.60 -4.74 -4.70
C THR A 62 -5.78 -3.24 -4.43
N VAL A 63 -4.73 -2.56 -3.94
CA VAL A 63 -4.78 -1.10 -3.71
C VAL A 63 -5.02 -0.35 -5.02
N ARG A 64 -4.33 -0.72 -6.10
CA ARG A 64 -4.55 -0.09 -7.42
C ARG A 64 -5.96 -0.31 -7.95
N ALA A 65 -6.59 -1.45 -7.67
CA ALA A 65 -7.98 -1.68 -8.04
C ALA A 65 -8.93 -0.80 -7.21
N ALA A 66 -8.76 -0.78 -5.89
CA ALA A 66 -9.60 0.00 -4.98
C ALA A 66 -9.54 1.52 -5.26
N LEU A 67 -8.36 2.05 -5.59
CA LEU A 67 -8.20 3.48 -5.89
C LEU A 67 -8.87 3.92 -7.20
N ARG A 68 -9.22 2.99 -8.10
CA ARG A 68 -10.06 3.33 -9.28
C ARG A 68 -11.49 3.65 -8.88
N GLU A 69 -11.95 3.09 -7.76
CA GLU A 69 -13.33 3.24 -7.30
C GLU A 69 -13.48 4.40 -6.32
N VAL A 70 -12.38 4.88 -5.73
CA VAL A 70 -12.44 5.94 -4.71
C VAL A 70 -11.47 7.06 -5.00
N ALA A 71 -12.06 8.19 -5.37
CA ALA A 71 -11.38 9.45 -5.68
C ALA A 71 -10.92 10.26 -4.45
N ALA A 72 -11.23 9.83 -3.22
CA ALA A 72 -10.99 10.58 -1.98
C ALA A 72 -9.58 10.39 -1.40
N ILE A 73 -8.85 9.35 -1.83
CA ILE A 73 -7.50 9.04 -1.33
C ILE A 73 -6.45 9.74 -2.19
N ASP A 74 -5.63 10.54 -1.54
CA ASP A 74 -4.48 11.21 -2.13
C ASP A 74 -3.23 10.32 -2.07
N GLU A 75 -3.03 9.57 -0.98
CA GLU A 75 -1.80 8.80 -0.76
C GLU A 75 -2.03 7.43 -0.12
N VAL A 76 -1.29 6.43 -0.62
CA VAL A 76 -1.14 5.12 0.02
C VAL A 76 0.34 4.80 0.22
N ILE A 77 0.69 4.42 1.45
CA ILE A 77 2.04 4.04 1.86
C ILE A 77 2.06 2.55 2.24
N PHE A 78 2.92 1.77 1.60
CA PHE A 78 3.30 0.44 2.09
C PHE A 78 4.51 0.58 3.01
N CYS A 79 4.29 0.40 4.31
CA CYS A 79 5.29 0.47 5.35
C CYS A 79 5.94 -0.91 5.56
N CYS A 80 7.10 -1.08 4.95
CA CYS A 80 7.91 -2.29 5.02
C CYS A 80 8.76 -2.31 6.30
N PHE A 81 8.98 -3.51 6.86
CA PHE A 81 9.87 -3.67 8.00
C PHE A 81 11.34 -3.84 7.56
N SER A 82 11.57 -4.57 6.46
CA SER A 82 12.89 -4.91 5.95
C SER A 82 13.20 -4.22 4.62
N ALA A 83 14.49 -4.09 4.29
CA ALA A 83 14.94 -3.58 3.00
C ALA A 83 14.54 -4.53 1.84
N ASN A 84 14.45 -5.83 2.11
CA ASN A 84 14.01 -6.83 1.12
C ASN A 84 12.55 -6.61 0.74
N ASP A 85 11.70 -6.40 1.73
CA ASP A 85 10.28 -6.07 1.53
C ASP A 85 10.15 -4.77 0.73
N LEU A 86 10.89 -3.73 1.14
CA LEU A 86 10.89 -2.45 0.43
C LEU A 86 11.25 -2.61 -1.05
N ALA A 87 12.30 -3.37 -1.35
CA ALA A 87 12.74 -3.61 -2.72
C ALA A 87 11.67 -4.34 -3.56
N ALA A 88 10.98 -5.33 -2.98
CA ALA A 88 9.90 -6.05 -3.65
C ALA A 88 8.73 -5.12 -4.02
N TYR A 89 8.31 -4.25 -3.10
CA TYR A 89 7.25 -3.26 -3.37
C TYR A 89 7.68 -2.21 -4.39
N GLN A 90 8.89 -1.66 -4.26
CA GLN A 90 9.39 -0.63 -5.18
C GLN A 90 9.46 -1.12 -6.62
N LYS A 91 9.87 -2.37 -6.84
CA LYS A 91 9.91 -3.02 -8.16
C LYS A 91 8.53 -3.03 -8.86
N LEU A 92 7.45 -3.19 -8.10
CA LEU A 92 6.08 -3.20 -8.63
C LEU A 92 5.52 -1.79 -8.87
N MET A 93 6.09 -0.77 -8.22
CA MET A 93 5.65 0.63 -8.37
C MET A 93 6.30 1.31 -9.57
N THR A 94 7.54 0.95 -9.92
CA THR A 94 8.22 1.41 -11.14
C THR A 94 7.76 0.68 -12.40
N ALA A 95 7.11 -0.48 -12.27
CA ALA A 95 6.49 -1.15 -13.40
C ALA A 95 5.22 -0.40 -13.86
N PRO A 96 5.06 -0.12 -15.17
CA PRO A 96 3.81 0.43 -15.69
C PRO A 96 2.65 -0.52 -15.33
N ALA A 97 1.49 0.04 -14.98
CA ALA A 97 0.31 -0.77 -14.72
C ALA A 97 0.05 -1.69 -15.92
N PRO A 98 -0.21 -3.00 -15.73
CA PRO A 98 -0.67 -3.83 -16.83
C PRO A 98 -1.98 -3.22 -17.36
N GLY A 99 -2.01 -2.99 -18.68
CA GLY A 99 -3.13 -2.39 -19.39
C GLY A 99 -4.35 -3.28 -19.47
#